data_AF-A0A960KA65-F1
#
_entry.id   AF-A0A960KA65-F1
#
_cell.length_a   1.000
_cell.length_b   1.000
_cell.length_c   1.000
_cell.angle_alpha   90.00
_cell.angle_beta   90.00
_cell.angle_gamma   90.00
#
_symmetry.space_group_name_H-M   'P 1'
#
loop_
_entity.id
_entity.type
_entity.pdbx_description
1 polymer ?
#
loop_
_entity_poly.entity_id
_entity_poly.type
_entity_poly.pdbx_seq_one_letter_code
_entity_poly.pdbx_strand_id
1 'polypeptide(L)'
;MRLLRTHFSLILALALLPAALLLAAPPVSAGANVVIVPFDAPGTGYFDPTPVAPIGGNPGTTLGDQRLIAAQFAATLWGATLTSDQPIFVGVQFVPLTCTPTSGVLGSAGTTFVINNFDPSAEIDTWYHSALADAISGVDQVPGFVDIGSNFNSSVDDDPNCLGGRGWYYGLDHNEGTAIDFLTVLTHELAHGLGHSNFVNELSGANFLGLTDIYSHFTLDNTTGLHWNEMATDA
;
A
#
# COMPACT_ATOMS: atom_id res chain seq x y z
N MET A 1 -36.27 -66.11 52.40
CA MET A 1 -36.92 -65.56 53.62
C MET A 1 -37.00 -64.05 53.45
N ARG A 2 -38.22 -63.50 53.48
CA ARG A 2 -38.55 -62.06 53.38
C ARG A 2 -37.64 -61.21 54.29
N LEU A 3 -37.26 -60.02 53.84
CA LEU A 3 -37.83 -58.78 54.37
C LEU A 3 -37.41 -57.55 53.54
N LEU A 4 -38.44 -56.77 53.24
CA LEU A 4 -38.51 -55.53 52.51
C LEU A 4 -37.95 -54.37 53.37
N ARG A 5 -37.17 -53.46 52.79
CA ARG A 5 -37.01 -52.09 53.31
C ARG A 5 -37.05 -51.08 52.18
N THR A 6 -38.18 -50.40 52.10
CA THR A 6 -38.43 -49.16 51.36
C THR A 6 -37.81 -47.98 52.10
N HIS A 7 -36.98 -47.16 51.44
CA HIS A 7 -36.73 -45.78 51.87
C HIS A 7 -36.55 -44.85 50.65
N PHE A 8 -37.55 -44.00 50.49
CA PHE A 8 -37.53 -42.58 50.12
C PHE A 8 -36.50 -42.06 49.10
N SER A 9 -37.08 -41.59 47.99
CA SER A 9 -36.50 -40.77 46.93
C SER A 9 -35.85 -39.48 47.46
N LEU A 10 -34.63 -39.19 47.02
CA LEU A 10 -34.15 -37.84 46.79
C LEU A 10 -33.80 -37.74 45.29
N ILE A 11 -34.72 -37.17 44.51
CA ILE A 11 -34.43 -36.81 43.11
C ILE A 11 -33.62 -35.52 43.17
N LEU A 12 -32.29 -35.64 43.04
CA LEU A 12 -31.45 -34.49 42.74
C LEU A 12 -31.57 -34.23 41.24
N ALA A 13 -32.44 -33.30 40.86
CA ALA A 13 -32.53 -32.82 39.47
C ALA A 13 -31.25 -32.04 39.15
N LEU A 14 -30.25 -32.73 38.61
CA LEU A 14 -29.06 -32.11 38.05
C LEU A 14 -29.47 -31.42 36.74
N ALA A 15 -29.71 -30.11 36.79
CA ALA A 15 -29.95 -29.32 35.60
C ALA A 15 -28.66 -29.29 34.77
N LEU A 16 -28.58 -30.10 33.71
CA LEU A 16 -27.56 -29.95 32.68
C LEU A 16 -27.82 -28.64 31.93
N LEU A 17 -27.04 -27.61 32.26
CA LEU A 17 -26.86 -26.45 31.39
C LEU A 17 -26.13 -26.92 30.12
N PRO A 18 -26.67 -26.68 28.91
CA PRO A 18 -25.90 -26.92 27.70
C PRO A 18 -24.79 -25.88 27.65
N ALA A 19 -23.55 -26.32 27.76
CA ALA A 19 -22.38 -25.49 27.46
C ALA A 19 -22.42 -25.14 25.98
N ALA A 20 -22.94 -23.95 25.65
CA ALA A 20 -22.83 -23.38 24.33
C ALA A 20 -21.34 -23.11 24.06
N LEU A 21 -20.72 -23.99 23.29
CA LEU A 21 -19.38 -23.77 22.75
C LEU A 21 -19.50 -22.61 21.75
N LEU A 22 -19.24 -21.37 22.21
CA LEU A 22 -19.00 -20.26 21.31
C LEU A 22 -17.72 -20.59 20.54
N LEU A 23 -17.85 -21.09 19.32
CA LEU A 23 -16.77 -20.99 18.34
C LEU A 23 -16.56 -19.49 18.11
N ALA A 24 -15.50 -18.93 18.70
CA ALA A 24 -14.99 -17.65 18.26
C ALA A 24 -14.63 -17.83 16.77
N ALA A 25 -15.38 -17.18 15.88
CA ALA A 25 -14.96 -17.05 14.50
C ALA A 25 -13.56 -16.40 14.53
N PRO A 26 -12.58 -16.89 13.74
CA PRO A 26 -11.31 -16.19 13.61
C PRO A 26 -11.61 -14.75 13.19
N PRO A 27 -10.87 -13.74 13.68
CA PRO A 27 -11.00 -12.39 13.16
C PRO A 27 -10.85 -12.49 11.64
N VAL A 28 -11.87 -12.01 10.91
CA VAL A 28 -11.72 -11.78 9.47
C VAL A 28 -10.56 -10.82 9.35
N SER A 29 -9.48 -11.23 8.68
CA SER A 29 -8.36 -10.33 8.40
C SER A 29 -8.94 -9.09 7.72
N ALA A 30 -8.89 -7.96 8.41
CA ALA A 30 -9.32 -6.70 7.82
C ALA A 30 -8.25 -6.35 6.78
N GLY A 31 -8.68 -6.18 5.52
CA GLY A 31 -7.81 -5.58 4.51
C GLY A 31 -7.34 -4.21 4.99
N ALA A 32 -6.15 -3.78 4.56
CA ALA A 32 -5.62 -2.48 4.96
C ALA A 32 -6.50 -1.33 4.46
N ASN A 33 -6.64 -0.28 5.27
CA ASN A 33 -7.33 0.95 4.86
C ASN A 33 -6.33 1.93 4.22
N VAL A 34 -6.28 1.97 2.89
CA VAL A 34 -5.43 2.91 2.14
C VAL A 34 -6.21 4.18 1.81
N VAL A 35 -5.74 5.32 2.33
CA VAL A 35 -6.42 6.62 2.26
C VAL A 35 -5.65 7.55 1.32
N ILE A 36 -6.29 7.93 0.22
CA ILE A 36 -5.74 8.91 -0.74
C ILE A 36 -5.93 10.33 -0.21
N VAL A 37 -4.84 11.10 -0.18
CA VAL A 37 -4.80 12.50 0.27
C VAL A 37 -4.22 13.39 -0.85
N PRO A 38 -5.07 14.01 -1.68
CA PRO A 38 -4.59 14.87 -2.76
C PRO A 38 -4.00 16.18 -2.23
N PHE A 39 -2.85 16.58 -2.77
CA PHE A 39 -2.12 17.81 -2.40
C PHE A 39 -2.15 18.91 -3.48
N ASP A 40 -2.79 18.65 -4.62
CA ASP A 40 -2.92 19.64 -5.69
C ASP A 40 -3.67 20.91 -5.25
N ALA A 41 -3.38 22.03 -5.91
CA ALA A 41 -4.15 23.25 -5.71
C ALA A 41 -5.57 23.12 -6.34
N PRO A 42 -6.56 23.91 -5.88
CA PRO A 42 -7.86 23.97 -6.53
C PRO A 42 -7.72 24.31 -8.02
N GLY A 43 -8.35 23.52 -8.88
CA GLY A 43 -8.31 23.72 -10.33
C GLY A 43 -7.20 22.98 -11.07
N THR A 44 -6.37 22.19 -10.38
CA THR A 44 -5.24 21.45 -10.99
C THR A 44 -5.23 19.99 -10.55
N GLY A 45 -4.55 19.12 -11.32
CA GLY A 45 -4.28 17.74 -10.92
C GLY A 45 -5.55 16.96 -10.58
N TYR A 46 -5.63 16.45 -9.35
CA TYR A 46 -6.82 15.76 -8.80
C TYR A 46 -8.05 16.66 -8.62
N PHE A 47 -7.90 17.98 -8.70
CA PHE A 47 -8.99 18.97 -8.60
C PHE A 47 -9.25 19.72 -9.91
N ASP A 48 -8.77 19.19 -11.04
CA ASP A 48 -8.97 19.79 -12.37
C ASP A 48 -10.43 19.68 -12.84
N PRO A 49 -11.14 20.80 -13.06
CA PRO A 49 -12.57 20.81 -13.39
C PRO A 49 -12.84 20.59 -14.88
N THR A 50 -11.81 20.36 -15.71
CA THR A 50 -11.94 20.20 -17.16
C THR A 50 -12.94 19.09 -17.48
N PRO A 51 -14.07 19.38 -18.17
CA PRO A 51 -15.08 18.37 -18.46
C PRO A 51 -14.54 17.28 -19.39
N VAL A 52 -14.75 16.02 -19.03
CA VAL A 52 -14.42 14.83 -19.84
C VAL A 52 -15.57 13.83 -19.78
N ALA A 53 -15.71 13.00 -20.81
CA ALA A 53 -16.67 11.91 -20.77
C ALA A 53 -16.11 10.75 -19.92
N PRO A 54 -16.96 10.03 -19.16
CA PRO A 54 -16.58 8.77 -18.52
C PRO A 54 -15.90 7.81 -19.49
N ILE A 55 -14.89 7.06 -19.01
CA ILE A 55 -14.08 6.18 -19.85
C ILE A 55 -13.66 4.92 -19.10
N GLY A 56 -13.67 3.76 -19.76
CA GLY A 56 -13.10 2.52 -19.23
C GLY A 56 -13.60 2.10 -17.85
N GLY A 57 -14.88 2.32 -17.54
CA GLY A 57 -15.43 2.03 -16.20
C GLY A 57 -15.19 3.12 -15.14
N ASN A 58 -14.45 4.19 -15.45
CA ASN A 58 -14.31 5.37 -14.60
C ASN A 58 -15.49 6.34 -14.84
N PRO A 59 -16.39 6.55 -13.85
CA PRO A 59 -17.57 7.40 -14.01
C PRO A 59 -17.29 8.91 -13.90
N GLY A 60 -16.04 9.33 -13.65
CA GLY A 60 -15.68 10.72 -13.48
C GLY A 60 -16.04 11.58 -14.70
N THR A 61 -16.58 12.77 -14.44
CA THR A 61 -17.02 13.74 -15.47
C THR A 61 -16.10 14.95 -15.61
N THR A 62 -15.09 15.04 -14.76
CA THR A 62 -13.97 15.97 -14.89
C THR A 62 -12.65 15.23 -14.87
N LEU A 63 -11.59 15.85 -15.38
CA LEU A 63 -10.25 15.24 -15.42
C LEU A 63 -9.75 14.93 -14.00
N GLY A 64 -9.97 15.85 -13.06
CA GLY A 64 -9.66 15.66 -11.64
C GLY A 64 -10.45 14.50 -11.03
N ASP A 65 -11.76 14.40 -11.30
CA ASP A 65 -12.57 13.27 -10.83
C ASP A 65 -12.03 11.94 -11.34
N GLN A 66 -11.68 11.84 -12.63
CA GLN A 66 -11.15 10.59 -13.19
C GLN A 66 -9.82 10.20 -12.55
N ARG A 67 -8.90 11.15 -12.36
CA ARG A 67 -7.64 10.94 -11.63
C ARG A 67 -7.90 10.41 -10.22
N LEU A 68 -8.80 11.08 -9.46
CA LEU A 68 -9.10 10.72 -8.07
C LEU A 68 -9.73 9.33 -7.96
N ILE A 69 -10.66 9.01 -8.85
CA ILE A 69 -11.29 7.70 -8.90
C ILE A 69 -10.26 6.61 -9.19
N ALA A 70 -9.34 6.82 -10.13
CA ALA A 70 -8.28 5.85 -10.42
C ALA A 70 -7.35 5.64 -9.20
N ALA A 71 -6.99 6.72 -8.49
CA ALA A 71 -6.20 6.62 -7.26
C ALA A 71 -6.94 5.84 -6.15
N GLN A 72 -8.23 6.11 -5.95
CA GLN A 72 -9.05 5.39 -4.97
C GLN A 72 -9.26 3.92 -5.35
N PHE A 73 -9.35 3.63 -6.64
CA PHE A 73 -9.45 2.26 -7.13
C PHE A 73 -8.17 1.48 -6.84
N ALA A 74 -7.00 2.04 -7.14
CA ALA A 74 -5.72 1.41 -6.77
C ALA A 74 -5.55 1.23 -5.26
N ALA A 75 -5.97 2.22 -4.46
CA ALA A 75 -6.00 2.11 -3.00
C ALA A 75 -6.88 0.94 -2.54
N THR A 76 -8.01 0.72 -3.20
CA THR A 76 -8.89 -0.43 -2.92
C THR A 76 -8.22 -1.76 -3.28
N LEU A 77 -7.51 -1.83 -4.41
CA LEU A 77 -6.78 -3.04 -4.82
C LEU A 77 -5.66 -3.39 -3.82
N TRP A 78 -4.88 -2.40 -3.39
CA TRP A 78 -3.86 -2.59 -2.36
C TRP A 78 -4.47 -2.94 -1.01
N GLY A 79 -5.54 -2.24 -0.59
CA GLY A 79 -6.25 -2.55 0.66
C GLY A 79 -6.81 -3.96 0.71
N ALA A 80 -7.25 -4.51 -0.43
CA ALA A 80 -7.70 -5.91 -0.52
C ALA A 80 -6.54 -6.93 -0.47
N THR A 81 -5.31 -6.50 -0.78
CA THR A 81 -4.12 -7.35 -0.84
C THR A 81 -3.36 -7.37 0.50
N LEU A 82 -3.33 -6.23 1.18
CA LEU A 82 -2.55 -6.02 2.40
C LEU A 82 -3.38 -6.28 3.66
N THR A 83 -2.69 -6.57 4.76
CA THR A 83 -3.29 -6.65 6.10
C THR A 83 -2.62 -5.60 6.98
N SER A 84 -3.41 -4.71 7.55
CA SER A 84 -2.95 -3.69 8.52
C SER A 84 -4.14 -3.20 9.32
N ASP A 85 -3.97 -3.12 10.64
CA ASP A 85 -4.93 -2.47 11.53
C ASP A 85 -4.72 -0.94 11.60
N GLN A 86 -3.63 -0.43 11.01
CA GLN A 86 -3.37 1.01 10.87
C GLN A 86 -3.77 1.50 9.46
N PRO A 87 -4.36 2.71 9.35
CA PRO A 87 -4.58 3.34 8.06
C PRO A 87 -3.23 3.66 7.38
N ILE A 88 -3.19 3.58 6.06
CA ILE A 88 -2.03 3.97 5.25
C ILE A 88 -2.40 5.24 4.51
N PHE A 89 -1.77 6.36 4.84
CA PHE A 89 -2.05 7.65 4.23
C PHE A 89 -1.13 7.92 3.04
N VAL A 90 -1.71 8.21 1.88
CA VAL A 90 -0.98 8.39 0.63
C VAL A 90 -1.19 9.80 0.10
N GLY A 91 -0.16 10.65 0.23
CA GLY A 91 -0.11 11.94 -0.41
C GLY A 91 0.07 11.79 -1.93
N VAL A 92 -0.82 12.37 -2.71
CA VAL A 92 -0.80 12.29 -4.18
C VAL A 92 -0.90 13.69 -4.80
N GLN A 93 -0.14 13.94 -5.87
CA GLN A 93 -0.25 15.17 -6.65
C GLN A 93 0.19 14.97 -8.10
N PHE A 94 -0.28 15.87 -8.98
CA PHE A 94 0.20 15.99 -10.35
C PHE A 94 1.16 17.17 -10.46
N VAL A 95 2.38 16.90 -10.89
CA VAL A 95 3.42 17.91 -11.08
C VAL A 95 4.15 17.67 -12.39
N PRO A 96 4.69 18.69 -13.06
CA PRO A 96 5.52 18.47 -14.23
C PRO A 96 6.80 17.74 -13.82
N LEU A 97 7.06 16.58 -14.44
CA LEU A 97 8.30 15.82 -14.29
C LEU A 97 9.04 15.78 -15.63
N THR A 98 10.32 15.41 -15.60
CA THR A 98 11.16 15.33 -16.80
C THR A 98 10.47 14.56 -17.91
N CYS A 99 10.30 15.22 -19.06
CA CYS A 99 9.72 14.60 -20.24
C CYS A 99 10.31 15.16 -21.53
N THR A 100 10.37 14.30 -22.55
CA THR A 100 10.83 14.55 -23.91
C THR A 100 9.95 13.75 -24.88
N PRO A 101 10.07 13.96 -26.20
CA PRO A 101 9.31 13.17 -27.18
C PRO A 101 9.51 11.65 -27.10
N THR A 102 10.62 11.17 -26.53
CA THR A 102 10.97 9.75 -26.55
C THR A 102 11.25 9.14 -25.18
N SER A 103 11.21 9.93 -24.10
CA SER A 103 11.46 9.48 -22.73
C SER A 103 10.81 10.43 -21.73
N GLY A 104 10.34 9.91 -20.60
CA GLY A 104 9.77 10.71 -19.52
C GLY A 104 9.62 9.91 -18.24
N VAL A 105 9.63 10.60 -17.11
CA VAL A 105 9.27 10.05 -15.81
C VAL A 105 7.74 10.06 -15.73
N LEU A 106 7.13 8.90 -15.45
CA LEU A 106 5.68 8.75 -15.39
C LEU A 106 5.13 9.12 -14.01
N GLY A 107 5.81 8.64 -12.97
CA GLY A 107 5.56 9.00 -11.60
C GLY A 107 6.82 8.81 -10.75
N SER A 108 6.68 9.18 -9.48
CA SER A 108 7.62 8.81 -8.44
C SER A 108 6.87 8.69 -7.13
N ALA A 109 7.17 7.65 -6.37
CA ALA A 109 6.66 7.52 -5.02
C ALA A 109 7.66 6.84 -4.10
N GLY A 110 7.47 7.06 -2.81
CA GLY A 110 8.25 6.44 -1.76
C GLY A 110 7.67 6.75 -0.40
N THR A 111 8.23 6.08 0.61
CA THR A 111 7.90 6.38 1.99
C THR A 111 8.37 7.78 2.37
N THR A 112 7.58 8.50 3.16
CA THR A 112 7.96 9.83 3.68
C THR A 112 8.92 9.74 4.87
N PHE A 113 8.85 8.64 5.62
CA PHE A 113 9.74 8.33 6.73
C PHE A 113 10.30 6.92 6.61
N VAL A 114 11.52 6.73 7.09
CA VAL A 114 12.12 5.41 7.30
C VAL A 114 12.37 5.22 8.78
N ILE A 115 11.99 4.05 9.29
CA ILE A 115 11.90 3.80 10.73
C ILE A 115 12.64 2.49 11.03
N ASN A 116 13.46 2.48 12.08
CA ASN A 116 14.11 1.27 12.60
C ASN A 116 13.84 1.15 14.09
N ASN A 117 14.03 -0.05 14.65
CA ASN A 117 14.00 -0.30 16.10
C ASN A 117 12.71 0.22 16.79
N PHE A 118 11.57 0.16 16.08
CA PHE A 118 10.27 0.67 16.53
C PHE A 118 9.42 -0.39 17.23
N ASP A 119 9.68 -1.67 16.98
CA ASP A 119 8.96 -2.81 17.58
C ASP A 119 9.94 -3.98 17.83
N PRO A 120 9.86 -4.69 18.97
CA PRO A 120 10.76 -5.81 19.27
C PRO A 120 10.58 -7.05 18.38
N SER A 121 9.51 -7.13 17.59
CA SER A 121 9.27 -8.19 16.60
C SER A 121 9.84 -7.87 15.22
N ALA A 122 10.18 -6.61 14.95
CA ALA A 122 10.86 -6.21 13.72
C ALA A 122 12.34 -6.58 13.77
N GLU A 123 12.95 -6.78 12.59
CA GLU A 123 14.39 -6.98 12.49
C GLU A 123 15.14 -5.77 13.09
N ILE A 124 16.09 -6.06 13.99
CA ILE A 124 16.89 -5.05 14.68
C ILE A 124 17.86 -4.37 13.72
N ASP A 125 18.08 -3.07 13.88
CA ASP A 125 19.02 -2.30 13.07
C ASP A 125 18.73 -2.37 11.55
N THR A 126 17.45 -2.47 11.19
CA THR A 126 16.95 -2.51 9.81
C THR A 126 15.94 -1.39 9.55
N TRP A 127 16.04 -0.74 8.39
CA TRP A 127 15.08 0.28 7.95
C TRP A 127 13.80 -0.32 7.37
N TYR A 128 12.67 0.28 7.73
CA TYR A 128 11.33 -0.02 7.23
C TYR A 128 10.65 1.26 6.71
N HIS A 129 9.80 1.11 5.72
CA HIS A 129 8.87 2.15 5.27
C HIS A 129 7.83 2.46 6.36
N SER A 130 7.36 3.71 6.43
CA SER A 130 6.42 4.20 7.44
C SER A 130 5.18 3.31 7.55
N ALA A 131 4.49 3.09 6.43
CA ALA A 131 3.30 2.25 6.37
C ALA A 131 3.53 0.80 6.87
N LEU A 132 4.72 0.25 6.62
CA LEU A 132 5.06 -1.10 7.06
C LEU A 132 5.41 -1.13 8.56
N ALA A 133 6.09 -0.12 9.06
CA ALA A 133 6.37 0.02 10.49
C ALA A 133 5.09 0.19 11.31
N ASP A 134 4.14 0.97 10.79
CA ASP A 134 2.82 1.16 11.39
C ASP A 134 2.03 -0.17 11.42
N ALA A 135 2.03 -0.91 10.32
CA ALA A 135 1.38 -2.20 10.22
C ALA A 135 1.95 -3.24 11.20
N ILE A 136 3.28 -3.28 11.37
CA ILE A 136 3.95 -4.23 12.28
C ILE A 136 3.71 -3.87 13.74
N SER A 137 3.86 -2.59 14.10
CA SER A 137 3.74 -2.14 15.49
C SER A 137 2.29 -1.96 15.96
N GLY A 138 1.34 -1.86 15.04
CA GLY A 138 -0.06 -1.56 15.34
C GLY A 138 -0.28 -0.14 15.85
N VAL A 139 0.65 0.78 15.59
CA VAL A 139 0.60 2.19 16.00
C VAL A 139 1.17 3.06 14.88
N ASP A 140 0.50 4.17 14.56
CA ASP A 140 1.03 5.26 13.73
C ASP A 140 2.32 5.83 14.36
N GLN A 141 3.46 5.52 13.74
CA GLN A 141 4.78 5.91 14.22
C GLN A 141 5.07 7.40 13.99
N VAL A 142 4.39 8.04 13.03
CA VAL A 142 4.62 9.45 12.68
C VAL A 142 3.30 10.22 12.52
N PRO A 143 2.56 10.45 13.64
CA PRO A 143 1.22 11.00 13.56
C PRO A 143 1.15 12.40 12.93
N GLY A 144 0.17 12.58 12.06
CA GLY A 144 -0.11 13.85 11.37
C GLY A 144 0.63 14.02 10.04
N PHE A 145 1.35 13.00 9.59
CA PHE A 145 1.98 12.97 8.27
C PHE A 145 1.39 11.84 7.42
N VAL A 146 1.55 11.94 6.10
CA VAL A 146 1.24 10.83 5.19
C VAL A 146 2.41 9.85 5.18
N ASP A 147 2.14 8.55 5.03
CA ASP A 147 3.16 7.49 4.97
C ASP A 147 3.89 7.47 3.63
N ILE A 148 3.17 7.78 2.56
CA ILE A 148 3.65 7.71 1.19
C ILE A 148 3.47 9.07 0.54
N GLY A 149 4.55 9.57 -0.08
CA GLY A 149 4.49 10.72 -0.98
C GLY A 149 4.57 10.22 -2.42
N SER A 150 3.71 10.75 -3.30
CA SER A 150 3.70 10.38 -4.71
C SER A 150 3.46 11.57 -5.63
N ASN A 151 4.13 11.55 -6.77
CA ASN A 151 4.04 12.52 -7.84
C ASN A 151 3.70 11.81 -9.14
N PHE A 152 2.78 12.37 -9.92
CA PHE A 152 2.46 11.88 -11.26
C PHE A 152 2.70 12.99 -12.29
N ASN A 153 3.25 12.63 -13.44
CA ASN A 153 3.70 13.63 -14.40
C ASN A 153 2.52 14.31 -15.11
N SER A 154 2.27 15.58 -14.79
CA SER A 154 1.22 16.37 -15.45
C SER A 154 1.55 16.67 -16.91
N SER A 155 2.84 16.76 -17.26
CA SER A 155 3.29 17.04 -18.63
C SER A 155 2.86 15.97 -19.64
N VAL A 156 2.51 14.76 -19.20
CA VAL A 156 1.98 13.70 -20.08
C VAL A 156 0.65 14.11 -20.72
N ASP A 157 -0.20 14.87 -20.01
CA ASP A 157 -1.42 15.45 -20.58
C ASP A 157 -1.19 16.86 -21.14
N ASP A 158 -0.35 17.66 -20.45
CA ASP A 158 -0.25 19.10 -20.70
C ASP A 158 0.71 19.47 -21.85
N ASP A 159 1.73 18.65 -22.12
CA ASP A 159 2.73 18.91 -23.16
C ASP A 159 2.59 17.92 -24.33
N PRO A 160 2.20 18.38 -25.54
CA PRO A 160 2.08 17.51 -26.71
C PRO A 160 3.42 16.92 -27.18
N ASN A 161 4.55 17.44 -26.70
CA ASN A 161 5.87 16.86 -26.96
C ASN A 161 6.28 15.82 -25.91
N CYS A 162 5.53 15.66 -24.82
CA CYS A 162 5.84 14.65 -23.81
C CYS A 162 5.44 13.27 -24.32
N LEU A 163 6.41 12.35 -24.45
CA LEU A 163 6.21 10.97 -24.89
C LEU A 163 5.43 10.85 -26.21
N GLY A 164 5.60 11.83 -27.11
CA GLY A 164 4.89 11.87 -28.40
C GLY A 164 3.40 12.21 -28.29
N GLY A 165 2.98 12.85 -27.18
CA GLY A 165 1.60 13.29 -26.97
C GLY A 165 0.63 12.15 -26.71
N ARG A 166 1.11 11.05 -26.09
CA ARG A 166 0.29 9.85 -25.83
C ARG A 166 -0.85 10.09 -24.85
N GLY A 167 -0.68 11.00 -23.88
CA GLY A 167 -1.66 11.28 -22.83
C GLY A 167 -1.81 10.15 -21.81
N TRP A 168 -2.45 10.45 -20.69
CA TRP A 168 -2.88 9.47 -19.71
C TRP A 168 -4.22 8.82 -20.12
N TYR A 169 -4.35 7.54 -19.78
CA TYR A 169 -5.62 6.83 -19.76
C TYR A 169 -6.07 6.63 -18.32
N TYR A 170 -7.24 7.19 -17.98
CA TYR A 170 -7.80 7.15 -16.63
C TYR A 170 -8.92 6.10 -16.47
N GLY A 171 -9.14 5.23 -17.47
CA GLY A 171 -10.05 4.10 -17.32
C GLY A 171 -9.50 3.05 -16.34
N LEU A 172 -10.39 2.24 -15.78
CA LEU A 172 -10.09 1.21 -14.77
C LEU A 172 -10.01 -0.20 -15.37
N ASP A 173 -10.09 -0.32 -16.69
CA ASP A 173 -10.27 -1.58 -17.42
C ASP A 173 -9.03 -2.04 -18.21
N HIS A 174 -7.90 -1.32 -18.09
CA HIS A 174 -6.65 -1.60 -18.80
C HIS A 174 -6.81 -1.68 -20.34
N ASN A 175 -7.65 -0.79 -20.89
CA ASN A 175 -7.90 -0.68 -22.32
C ASN A 175 -7.40 0.66 -22.90
N GLU A 176 -6.17 1.04 -22.52
CA GLU A 176 -5.54 2.33 -22.81
C GLU A 176 -5.16 2.55 -24.28
N GLY A 177 -5.13 1.48 -25.09
CA GLY A 177 -4.73 1.55 -26.49
C GLY A 177 -3.30 2.08 -26.63
N THR A 178 -3.14 3.30 -27.17
CA THR A 178 -1.83 3.95 -27.33
C THR A 178 -1.50 4.93 -26.21
N ALA A 179 -2.44 5.25 -25.32
CA ALA A 179 -2.18 6.11 -24.18
C ALA A 179 -1.33 5.39 -23.13
N ILE A 180 -1.08 6.04 -21.99
CA ILE A 180 -0.36 5.46 -20.86
C ILE A 180 -1.38 5.12 -19.78
N ASP A 181 -1.45 3.87 -19.36
CA ASP A 181 -2.36 3.43 -18.30
C ASP A 181 -1.96 4.02 -16.94
N PHE A 182 -2.77 4.97 -16.47
CA PHE A 182 -2.53 5.63 -15.19
C PHE A 182 -2.73 4.69 -14.00
N LEU A 183 -3.69 3.76 -14.06
CA LEU A 183 -3.95 2.82 -12.96
C LEU A 183 -2.75 1.88 -12.76
N THR A 184 -2.14 1.42 -13.85
CA THR A 184 -0.93 0.59 -13.78
C THR A 184 0.24 1.37 -13.17
N VAL A 185 0.51 2.60 -13.64
CA VAL A 185 1.58 3.42 -13.07
C VAL A 185 1.31 3.72 -11.61
N LEU A 186 0.09 4.15 -11.26
CA LEU A 186 -0.24 4.48 -9.88
C LEU A 186 -0.11 3.27 -8.95
N THR A 187 -0.57 2.09 -9.37
CA THR A 187 -0.40 0.85 -8.59
C THR A 187 1.08 0.53 -8.37
N HIS A 188 1.92 0.71 -9.41
CA HIS A 188 3.37 0.54 -9.33
C HIS A 188 4.01 1.51 -8.34
N GLU A 189 3.72 2.81 -8.46
CA GLU A 189 4.30 3.83 -7.59
C GLU A 189 3.90 3.59 -6.12
N LEU A 190 2.64 3.24 -5.84
CA LEU A 190 2.23 2.92 -4.47
C LEU A 190 3.00 1.73 -3.89
N ALA A 191 3.38 0.74 -4.70
CA ALA A 191 4.20 -0.39 -4.25
C ALA A 191 5.52 0.08 -3.61
N HIS A 192 6.19 1.07 -4.21
CA HIS A 192 7.44 1.62 -3.66
C HIS A 192 7.24 2.18 -2.25
N GLY A 193 6.18 2.95 -2.02
CA GLY A 193 5.87 3.49 -0.69
C GLY A 193 5.43 2.42 0.32
N LEU A 194 4.81 1.34 -0.16
CA LEU A 194 4.30 0.24 0.65
C LEU A 194 5.37 -0.79 1.08
N GLY A 195 6.64 -0.58 0.73
CA GLY A 195 7.72 -1.49 1.11
C GLY A 195 8.41 -2.21 -0.05
N HIS A 196 8.03 -1.96 -1.30
CA HIS A 196 8.68 -2.54 -2.48
C HIS A 196 9.71 -1.59 -3.09
N SER A 197 10.64 -1.13 -2.27
CA SER A 197 11.82 -0.40 -2.71
C SER A 197 12.95 -0.60 -1.70
N ASN A 198 14.19 -0.50 -2.17
CA ASN A 198 15.37 -0.49 -1.31
C ASN A 198 15.77 0.95 -0.94
N PHE A 199 16.60 1.09 0.09
CA PHE A 199 17.26 2.36 0.43
C PHE A 199 18.77 2.34 0.15
N VAL A 200 19.26 1.26 -0.46
CA VAL A 200 20.66 1.11 -0.83
C VAL A 200 20.99 2.11 -1.94
N ASN A 201 22.16 2.73 -1.84
CA ASN A 201 22.67 3.53 -2.95
C ASN A 201 23.00 2.60 -4.12
N GLU A 202 22.19 2.60 -5.17
CA GLU A 202 22.35 1.68 -6.30
C GLU A 202 23.67 1.85 -7.07
N LEU A 203 24.34 3.00 -6.95
CA LEU A 203 25.64 3.24 -7.60
C LEU A 203 26.81 2.68 -6.77
N SER A 204 26.77 2.81 -5.44
CA SER A 204 27.89 2.42 -4.57
C SER A 204 27.66 1.14 -3.77
N GLY A 205 26.43 0.64 -3.70
CA GLY A 205 26.01 -0.44 -2.80
C GLY A 205 25.95 -0.02 -1.32
N ALA A 206 26.11 1.27 -1.01
CA ALA A 206 26.16 1.73 0.37
C ALA A 206 24.75 1.76 1.00
N ASN A 207 24.64 1.17 2.19
CA ASN A 207 23.45 1.21 3.02
C ASN A 207 23.07 2.63 3.45
N PHE A 208 21.78 2.93 3.49
CA PHE A 208 21.27 4.23 3.97
C PHE A 208 21.58 4.41 5.45
N LEU A 209 22.32 5.46 5.79
CA LEU A 209 22.76 5.73 7.17
C LEU A 209 23.44 4.53 7.87
N GLY A 210 24.09 3.66 7.10
CA GLY A 210 24.85 2.52 7.62
C GLY A 210 24.02 1.28 7.98
N LEU A 211 22.69 1.32 7.83
CA LEU A 211 21.80 0.18 8.07
C LEU A 211 21.17 -0.29 6.76
N THR A 212 20.97 -1.59 6.63
CA THR A 212 20.24 -2.14 5.49
C THR A 212 18.73 -1.94 5.67
N ASP A 213 17.95 -2.27 4.65
CA ASP A 213 16.50 -2.13 4.66
C ASP A 213 15.82 -3.49 4.47
N ILE A 214 14.58 -3.59 4.96
CA ILE A 214 13.86 -4.86 4.97
C ILE A 214 13.64 -5.44 3.56
N TYR A 215 13.50 -4.61 2.53
CA TYR A 215 13.36 -5.10 1.15
C TYR A 215 14.67 -5.73 0.65
N SER A 216 15.81 -5.11 0.98
CA SER A 216 17.15 -5.63 0.67
C SER A 216 17.47 -6.95 1.38
N HIS A 217 16.90 -7.22 2.55
CA HIS A 217 16.98 -8.54 3.20
C HIS A 217 16.35 -9.66 2.35
N PHE A 218 15.34 -9.35 1.53
CA PHE A 218 14.64 -10.32 0.70
C PHE A 218 14.98 -10.22 -0.78
N THR A 219 15.83 -9.27 -1.18
CA THR A 219 16.29 -9.11 -2.55
C THR A 219 17.37 -10.14 -2.85
N LEU A 220 17.09 -11.11 -3.72
CA LEU A 220 18.00 -12.19 -4.09
C LEU A 220 18.75 -11.85 -5.39
N ASP A 221 20.07 -11.89 -5.37
CA ASP A 221 20.87 -11.88 -6.58
C ASP A 221 20.92 -13.29 -7.21
N ASN A 222 20.32 -13.44 -8.38
CA ASN A 222 20.21 -14.74 -9.06
C ASN A 222 21.54 -15.26 -9.65
N THR A 223 22.63 -14.48 -9.57
CA THR A 223 23.95 -14.89 -10.07
C THR A 223 24.77 -15.56 -8.96
N THR A 224 24.77 -14.96 -7.78
CA THR A 224 25.51 -15.40 -6.59
C THR A 224 24.67 -16.30 -5.68
N GLY A 225 23.34 -16.18 -5.74
CA GLY A 225 22.41 -16.86 -4.85
C GLY A 225 22.37 -16.29 -3.44
N LEU A 226 22.93 -15.09 -3.24
CA LEU A 226 22.94 -14.37 -1.96
C LEU A 226 21.84 -13.31 -1.94
N HIS A 227 21.28 -13.07 -0.76
CA HIS A 227 20.46 -11.89 -0.53
C HIS A 227 21.35 -10.64 -0.43
N TRP A 228 20.79 -9.48 -0.76
CA TRP A 228 21.58 -8.26 -0.89
C TRP A 228 22.21 -7.82 0.44
N ASN A 229 21.53 -8.06 1.56
CA ASN A 229 22.08 -7.87 2.91
C ASN A 229 23.26 -8.81 3.23
N GLU A 230 23.42 -9.93 2.51
CA GLU A 230 24.50 -10.90 2.67
C GLU A 230 25.69 -10.61 1.74
N MET A 231 25.52 -9.76 0.73
CA MET A 231 26.56 -9.43 -0.24
C MET A 231 27.61 -8.45 0.32
N ALA A 232 27.32 -7.79 1.45
CA ALA A 232 28.24 -6.86 2.11
C ALA A 232 29.03 -7.56 3.22
N THR A 233 30.17 -8.17 2.90
CA THR A 233 31.22 -8.46 3.89
C THR A 233 32.56 -7.74 3.66
N ASP A 234 32.74 -7.03 2.55
CA ASP A 234 34.07 -6.54 2.16
C ASP A 234 34.05 -5.04 1.79
N ALA A 235 33.98 -4.15 2.78
CA ALA A 235 34.35 -2.73 2.66
C ALA A 235 35.20 -2.28 3.86
#